data_AF-K4HRU3-F1
#
_entry.id   AF-K4HRU3-F1
#
_cell.length_a   1.000
_cell.length_b   1.000
_cell.length_c   1.000
_cell.angle_alpha   90.00
_cell.angle_beta   90.00
_cell.angle_gamma   90.00
#
_symmetry.space_group_name_H-M   'P 1'
#
loop_
_entity.id
_entity.type
_entity.pdbx_description
1 polymer ?
#
loop_
_entity_poly.entity_id
_entity_poly.type
_entity_poly.pdbx_seq_one_letter_code
_entity_poly.pdbx_strand_id
1 'polypeptide(L)'
;SDFLGYSIKAITQGILPAVRTYVDTTPGEFDSFQDIINLYEGGIKLPNVPALEELRKQFPLQLIKDLLPVGGDSLLKLPVPHIIQADKQAWRTDEEFAREVLAGVNPVMITRLTEFPPKSSLDPSKFG
;
A
#
# COMPACT_ATOMS: atom_id res chain seq x y z
N SER A 1 13.43 -19.20 9.42
CA SER A 1 12.05 -18.67 9.57
C SER A 1 12.15 -17.23 9.97
N ASP A 2 12.44 -16.41 8.97
CA ASP A 2 13.30 -15.24 9.12
C ASP A 2 12.51 -13.99 8.76
N PHE A 3 12.65 -12.94 9.55
CA PHE A 3 12.21 -11.54 9.33
C PHE A 3 10.80 -11.29 8.76
N LEU A 4 10.47 -11.78 7.56
CA LEU A 4 9.19 -11.67 6.88
C LEU A 4 8.02 -12.27 7.69
N GLY A 5 8.20 -13.47 8.28
CA GLY A 5 7.14 -14.09 9.08
C GLY A 5 6.81 -13.30 10.35
N TYR A 6 7.82 -12.76 11.03
CA TYR A 6 7.64 -11.89 12.19
C TYR A 6 7.06 -10.53 11.81
N SER A 7 7.42 -10.00 10.64
CA SER A 7 6.87 -8.73 10.11
C SER A 7 5.37 -8.86 9.81
N ILE A 8 4.95 -9.95 9.15
CA ILE A 8 3.53 -10.24 8.91
C ILE A 8 2.78 -10.39 10.24
N LYS A 9 3.36 -11.13 11.20
CA LYS A 9 2.75 -11.30 12.53
C LYS A 9 2.57 -9.96 13.27
N ALA A 10 3.59 -9.09 13.24
CA ALA A 10 3.55 -7.78 13.88
C ALA A 10 2.52 -6.83 13.22
N ILE A 11 2.41 -6.85 11.89
CA ILE A 11 1.39 -6.09 11.16
C ILE A 11 -0.01 -6.58 11.54
N THR A 12 -0.24 -7.90 11.46
CA THR A 12 -1.58 -8.48 11.69
C THR A 12 -2.03 -8.38 13.15
N GLN A 13 -1.12 -8.61 14.11
CA GLN A 13 -1.48 -8.64 15.54
C GLN A 13 -1.35 -7.29 16.24
N GLY A 14 -0.57 -6.37 15.68
CA GLY A 14 -0.31 -5.06 16.29
C GLY A 14 -0.90 -3.90 15.52
N ILE A 15 -0.39 -3.68 14.31
CA ILE A 15 -0.73 -2.48 13.52
C ILE A 15 -2.20 -2.50 13.10
N LEU A 16 -2.72 -3.63 12.61
CA LEU A 16 -4.08 -3.73 12.10
C LEU A 16 -5.17 -3.39 13.15
N PRO A 17 -5.12 -3.91 14.39
CA PRO A 17 -6.02 -3.46 15.46
C PRO A 17 -5.97 -1.96 15.73
N ALA A 18 -4.78 -1.36 15.80
CA ALA A 18 -4.64 0.06 16.09
C ALA A 18 -5.15 0.96 14.96
N VAL A 19 -4.91 0.55 13.71
CA VAL A 19 -5.47 1.22 12.52
C VAL A 19 -6.99 1.12 12.51
N ARG A 20 -7.60 -0.05 12.80
CA ARG A 20 -9.07 -0.20 12.85
C ARG A 20 -9.72 0.76 13.85
N THR A 21 -9.18 0.85 15.06
CA THR A 21 -9.71 1.78 16.08
C THR A 21 -9.67 3.24 15.63
N TYR A 22 -8.71 3.63 14.78
CA TYR A 22 -8.61 4.99 14.26
C TYR A 22 -9.41 5.21 12.97
N VAL A 23 -9.44 4.24 12.06
CA VAL A 23 -10.26 4.27 10.83
C VAL A 23 -11.75 4.29 11.20
N ASP A 24 -12.15 3.67 12.32
CA ASP A 24 -13.49 3.84 12.88
C ASP A 24 -13.79 5.30 13.31
N THR A 25 -12.76 6.15 13.48
CA THR A 25 -12.86 7.56 13.88
C THR A 25 -12.51 8.58 12.79
N THR A 26 -12.03 8.12 11.63
CA THR A 26 -11.80 8.94 10.41
C THR A 26 -12.92 8.61 9.41
N PRO A 27 -13.38 9.50 8.53
CA PRO A 27 -14.22 9.09 7.40
C PRO A 27 -13.46 7.97 6.66
N GLY A 28 -14.02 6.76 6.60
CA GLY A 28 -13.28 5.52 6.32
C GLY A 28 -12.78 5.32 4.88
N GLU A 29 -12.72 6.39 4.09
CA GLU A 29 -12.36 6.38 2.67
C GLU A 29 -11.38 7.52 2.37
N PHE A 30 -10.61 7.39 1.30
CA PHE A 30 -9.82 8.51 0.78
C PHE A 30 -10.71 9.40 -0.07
N ASP A 31 -10.86 10.67 0.30
CA ASP A 31 -11.65 11.64 -0.46
C ASP A 31 -10.90 12.16 -1.70
N SER A 32 -9.57 11.96 -1.74
CA SER A 32 -8.70 12.42 -2.82
C SER A 32 -7.42 11.60 -2.95
N PHE A 33 -6.75 11.72 -4.11
CA PHE A 33 -5.38 11.20 -4.26
C PHE A 33 -4.39 11.89 -3.31
N GLN A 34 -4.65 13.13 -2.90
CA GLN A 34 -3.77 13.80 -1.95
C GLN A 34 -3.80 13.10 -0.58
N ASP A 35 -4.93 12.54 -0.17
CA ASP A 35 -5.02 11.78 1.07
C ASP A 35 -4.14 10.52 1.05
N ILE A 36 -4.03 9.88 -0.11
CA ILE A 36 -3.10 8.76 -0.34
C ILE A 36 -1.65 9.25 -0.31
N ILE A 37 -1.33 10.37 -0.97
CA ILE A 37 0.01 10.94 -0.98
C ILE A 37 0.46 11.37 0.43
N ASN A 38 -0.46 11.89 1.24
CA ASN A 38 -0.19 12.33 2.61
C ASN A 38 0.35 11.20 3.50
N LEU A 39 0.05 9.93 3.20
CA LEU A 39 0.64 8.77 3.88
C LEU A 39 2.17 8.76 3.80
N TYR A 40 2.74 9.25 2.71
CA TYR A 40 4.19 9.25 2.48
C TYR A 40 4.87 10.56 2.93
N GLU A 41 4.16 11.68 2.89
CA GLU A 41 4.72 13.00 3.22
C GLU A 41 4.61 13.34 4.71
N GLY A 42 3.41 13.18 5.27
CA GLY A 42 3.07 13.59 6.63
C GLY A 42 2.61 12.46 7.55
N GLY A 43 2.35 11.27 6.99
CA GLY A 43 1.73 10.16 7.71
C GLY A 43 0.30 10.47 8.17
N ILE A 44 -0.27 9.58 8.96
CA ILE A 44 -1.58 9.75 9.60
C ILE A 44 -1.36 10.24 11.04
N LYS A 45 -2.00 11.36 11.41
CA LYS A 45 -1.94 11.87 12.79
C LYS A 45 -2.79 10.99 13.71
N LEU A 46 -2.14 10.09 14.46
CA LEU A 46 -2.85 9.31 15.47
C LEU A 46 -2.94 10.05 16.81
N PRO A 47 -3.99 9.78 17.60
CA PRO A 47 -4.00 10.17 19.00
C PRO A 47 -2.87 9.44 19.74
N ASN A 48 -2.26 10.11 20.71
CA ASN A 48 -1.29 9.47 21.62
C ASN A 48 -2.02 8.41 22.47
N VAL A 49 -1.99 7.14 22.00
CA VAL A 49 -2.60 6.01 22.72
C VAL A 49 -1.53 5.05 23.24
N PRO A 50 -1.59 4.65 24.53
CA PRO A 50 -0.60 3.76 25.16
C PRO A 50 -0.41 2.40 24.43
N ALA A 51 -1.43 1.92 23.72
CA ALA A 51 -1.38 0.64 23.01
C ALA A 51 -0.35 0.63 21.86
N LEU A 52 -0.12 1.77 21.18
CA LEU A 52 0.85 1.87 20.09
C LEU A 52 2.30 1.81 20.60
N GLU A 53 2.55 2.42 21.75
CA GLU A 53 3.85 2.37 22.42
C GLU A 53 4.20 0.95 22.88
N GLU A 54 3.21 0.20 23.39
CA GLU A 54 3.41 -1.21 23.75
C GLU A 54 3.71 -2.10 22.54
N LEU A 55 3.05 -1.85 21.40
CA LEU A 55 3.35 -2.57 20.16
C LEU A 55 4.76 -2.32 19.65
N ARG A 56 5.23 -1.08 19.72
CA ARG A 56 6.61 -0.71 19.37
C ARG A 56 7.64 -1.45 20.24
N LYS A 57 7.36 -1.61 21.54
CA LYS A 57 8.21 -2.39 22.46
C LYS A 57 8.16 -3.88 22.16
N GLN A 58 6.97 -4.41 21.87
CA GLN A 58 6.77 -5.84 21.62
C GLN A 58 7.43 -6.31 20.32
N PHE A 59 7.51 -5.44 19.30
CA PHE A 59 8.08 -5.75 18.00
C PHE A 59 9.18 -4.74 17.61
N PRO A 60 10.43 -4.89 18.11
CA PRO A 60 11.53 -3.94 17.87
C PRO A 60 12.16 -4.05 16.47
N LEU A 61 11.43 -4.60 15.50
CA LEU A 61 11.85 -4.72 14.11
C LEU A 61 11.96 -3.35 13.47
N GLN A 62 12.94 -3.17 12.57
CA GLN A 62 13.15 -1.89 11.88
C GLN A 62 11.88 -1.45 11.13
N LEU A 63 11.21 -2.38 10.45
CA LEU A 63 9.94 -2.13 9.76
C LEU A 63 8.86 -1.53 10.69
N ILE A 64 8.75 -2.02 11.93
CA ILE A 64 7.76 -1.50 12.89
C ILE A 64 8.17 -0.12 13.40
N LYS A 65 9.47 0.14 13.58
CA LYS A 65 9.97 1.46 13.97
C LYS A 65 9.77 2.51 12.87
N ASP A 66 9.86 2.10 11.60
CA ASP A 66 9.62 2.95 10.44
C ASP A 66 8.11 3.25 10.28
N LEU A 67 7.24 2.26 10.54
CA LEU A 67 5.79 2.42 10.52
C LEU A 67 5.25 3.19 11.75
N LEU A 68 5.94 3.13 12.88
CA LEU A 68 5.58 3.78 14.15
C LEU A 68 6.73 4.70 14.65
N PRO A 69 7.01 5.85 13.99
CA PRO A 69 8.09 6.76 14.42
C PRO A 69 8.01 7.20 15.89
N VAL A 70 9.16 7.47 16.51
CA VAL A 70 9.23 7.96 17.91
C VAL A 70 8.64 9.38 17.98
N GLY A 71 7.75 9.62 18.96
CA GLY A 71 7.26 10.97 19.26
C GLY A 71 5.77 11.19 19.00
N GLY A 72 5.05 10.21 18.47
CA GLY A 72 3.57 10.25 18.37
C GLY A 72 3.00 11.23 17.33
N ASP A 73 3.83 11.98 16.62
CA ASP A 73 3.35 13.04 15.72
C ASP A 73 2.77 12.54 14.40
N SER A 74 3.14 11.33 13.96
CA SER A 74 2.65 10.75 12.69
C SER A 74 2.93 9.25 12.62
N LEU A 75 1.89 8.46 12.33
CA LEU A 75 1.95 7.03 12.09
C LEU A 75 1.96 6.74 10.60
N LEU A 76 2.51 5.59 10.19
CA LEU A 76 2.56 5.17 8.80
C LEU A 76 3.23 6.19 7.88
N LYS A 77 4.30 6.86 8.32
CA LYS A 77 5.16 7.62 7.40
C LYS A 77 5.91 6.64 6.51
N LEU A 78 5.20 6.12 5.52
CA LEU A 78 5.70 5.09 4.62
C LEU A 78 6.85 5.67 3.78
N PRO A 79 7.85 4.84 3.43
CA PRO A 79 8.85 5.27 2.47
C PRO A 79 8.15 5.63 1.15
N VAL A 80 8.54 6.76 0.56
CA VAL A 80 8.00 7.22 -0.72
C VAL A 80 8.28 6.14 -1.78
N PRO A 81 7.25 5.59 -2.45
CA PRO A 81 7.42 4.63 -3.53
C PRO A 81 8.25 5.21 -4.67
N HIS A 82 9.13 4.39 -5.26
CA HIS A 82 10.03 4.82 -6.33
C HIS A 82 9.28 5.48 -7.51
N ILE A 83 8.10 4.97 -7.87
CA ILE A 83 7.30 5.50 -8.99
C ILE A 83 6.84 6.95 -8.79
N ILE A 84 6.62 7.38 -7.53
CA ILE A 84 6.21 8.75 -7.21
C ILE A 84 7.33 9.62 -6.65
N GLN A 85 8.57 9.13 -6.64
CA GLN A 85 9.70 9.83 -6.04
C GLN A 85 10.09 11.09 -6.83
N ALA A 86 10.02 11.03 -8.16
CA ALA A 86 10.33 12.16 -9.04
C ALA A 86 9.08 12.96 -9.41
N ASP A 87 7.96 12.27 -9.66
CA ASP A 87 6.69 12.87 -10.06
C ASP A 87 5.51 12.09 -9.44
N LYS A 88 4.74 12.77 -8.59
CA LYS A 88 3.58 12.20 -7.90
C LYS A 88 2.43 11.76 -8.81
N GLN A 89 2.44 12.20 -10.08
CA GLN A 89 1.38 11.94 -11.04
C GLN A 89 1.83 11.04 -12.20
N ALA A 90 3.10 10.65 -12.28
CA ALA A 90 3.64 9.87 -13.41
C ALA A 90 2.86 8.57 -13.68
N TRP A 91 2.44 7.89 -12.60
CA TRP A 91 1.65 6.65 -12.65
C TRP A 91 0.29 6.78 -13.35
N ARG A 92 -0.19 8.00 -13.62
CA ARG A 92 -1.49 8.27 -14.25
C ARG A 92 -1.43 8.35 -15.77
N THR A 93 -0.23 8.27 -16.36
CA THR A 93 -0.02 8.42 -17.80
C THR A 93 -0.21 7.08 -18.52
N ASP A 94 -0.72 7.13 -19.75
CA ASP A 94 -0.82 5.93 -20.61
C ASP A 94 0.58 5.37 -20.92
N GLU A 95 1.58 6.26 -21.02
CA GLU A 95 2.98 5.89 -21.20
C GLU A 95 3.51 5.05 -20.04
N GLU A 96 3.31 5.48 -18.79
CA GLU A 96 3.76 4.73 -17.62
C GLU A 96 2.95 3.43 -17.46
N PHE A 97 1.64 3.47 -17.71
CA PHE A 97 0.81 2.27 -17.72
C PHE A 97 1.34 1.22 -18.71
N ALA A 98 1.61 1.61 -19.97
CA ALA A 98 2.15 0.70 -20.97
C ALA A 98 3.60 0.28 -20.66
N ARG A 99 4.41 1.16 -20.07
CA ARG A 99 5.78 0.85 -19.65
C ARG A 99 5.80 -0.20 -18.53
N GLU A 100 4.91 -0.11 -17.55
CA GLU A 100 4.80 -1.10 -16.46
C GLU A 100 4.41 -2.49 -16.96
N VAL A 101 3.60 -2.58 -18.03
CA VAL A 101 3.27 -3.85 -18.67
C VAL A 101 4.53 -4.58 -19.20
N LEU A 102 5.58 -3.84 -19.56
CA LEU A 102 6.84 -4.37 -20.09
C LEU A 102 8.00 -4.40 -19.09
N ALA A 103 7.99 -3.50 -18.10
CA ALA A 103 9.12 -3.26 -17.20
C ALA A 103 8.69 -2.85 -15.79
N GLY A 104 7.46 -3.17 -15.40
CA GLY A 104 6.91 -2.97 -14.06
C GLY A 104 7.07 -4.20 -13.17
N VAL A 105 6.18 -4.33 -12.19
CA VAL A 105 6.21 -5.42 -11.21
C VAL A 105 5.94 -6.79 -11.84
N ASN A 106 5.14 -6.84 -12.91
CA ASN A 106 4.76 -8.09 -13.59
C ASN A 106 4.92 -8.00 -15.12
N PRO A 107 6.16 -8.03 -15.64
CA PRO A 107 6.45 -7.77 -17.05
C PRO A 107 6.25 -8.99 -17.98
N VAL A 108 5.71 -10.10 -17.48
CA VAL A 108 5.67 -11.39 -18.21
C VAL A 108 4.29 -11.77 -18.76
N MET A 109 3.28 -10.93 -18.53
CA MET A 109 1.90 -11.25 -18.88
C MET A 109 1.47 -10.78 -20.27
N ILE A 110 2.17 -9.81 -20.87
CA ILE A 110 1.81 -9.30 -22.20
C ILE A 110 1.98 -10.39 -23.26
N THR A 111 1.03 -10.45 -24.19
CA THR A 111 1.04 -11.42 -25.28
C THR A 111 0.80 -10.74 -26.62
N ARG A 112 1.35 -11.34 -27.68
CA ARG A 112 1.15 -10.85 -29.05
C ARG A 112 -0.27 -11.18 -29.51
N LEU A 113 -1.02 -10.15 -29.89
CA LEU A 113 -2.28 -10.33 -30.61
C LEU A 113 -2.00 -10.67 -32.09
N THR A 114 -2.49 -11.81 -32.56
CA THR A 114 -2.27 -12.27 -33.95
C THR A 114 -3.51 -12.18 -34.84
N GLU A 115 -4.70 -12.01 -34.25
CA GLU A 115 -5.97 -11.83 -34.96
C GLU A 115 -6.80 -10.74 -34.30
N PHE A 116 -7.64 -10.05 -35.07
CA PHE A 116 -8.50 -8.98 -34.59
C PHE A 116 -9.93 -9.16 -35.13
N PRO A 117 -11.00 -9.02 -34.29
CA PRO A 117 -10.96 -8.70 -32.86
C PRO A 117 -10.47 -9.89 -31.99
N PRO A 118 -9.98 -9.64 -30.76
CA PRO A 118 -9.66 -10.71 -29.81
C PRO A 118 -10.88 -11.60 -29.54
N LYS A 119 -10.68 -12.92 -29.42
CA LYS A 119 -11.75 -13.88 -29.14
C LYS A 119 -11.65 -14.40 -27.70
N SER A 120 -12.80 -14.63 -27.08
CA SER A 120 -12.91 -15.32 -25.80
C SER A 120 -13.08 -16.83 -26.02
N SER A 121 -12.43 -17.64 -25.19
CA SER A 121 -12.65 -19.08 -25.12
C SER A 121 -13.69 -19.50 -24.06
N LEU A 122 -14.29 -18.52 -23.37
CA LEU A 122 -15.32 -18.77 -22.36
C LEU A 122 -16.65 -19.15 -23.02
N ASP A 123 -17.44 -19.96 -22.32
CA ASP A 123 -18.76 -20.43 -22.77
C ASP A 123 -19.80 -19.30 -22.76
N PRO A 124 -20.29 -18.82 -23.91
CA PRO A 124 -21.23 -17.70 -23.97
C PRO A 124 -22.54 -18.01 -23.25
N SER A 125 -22.98 -19.28 -23.21
CA SER A 125 -24.22 -19.64 -22.51
C SER A 125 -24.16 -19.40 -20.99
N LYS A 126 -22.95 -19.33 -20.43
CA LYS A 126 -22.71 -19.04 -19.01
C LYS A 126 -22.41 -17.57 -18.72
N PHE A 127 -21.80 -16.86 -19.68
CA PHE A 127 -21.22 -15.53 -19.45
C PHE A 127 -21.83 -14.40 -20.30
N GLY A 128 -22.78 -14.72 -21.19
CA GLY A 128 -23.42 -13.79 -22.12
C GLY A 128 -23.05 -14.09 -23.57
#